data_AF-A0A9P5UAP8-F1
#
_entry.id   AF-A0A9P5UAP8-F1
#
_cell.length_a   1.000
_cell.length_b   1.000
_cell.length_c   1.000
_cell.angle_alpha   90.00
_cell.angle_beta   90.00
_cell.angle_gamma   90.00
#
_symmetry.space_group_name_H-M   'P 1'
#
loop_
_entity.id
_entity.type
_entity.pdbx_description
1 polymer ?
#
loop_
_entity_poly.entity_id
_entity_poly.type
_entity_poly.pdbx_seq_one_letter_code
_entity_poly.pdbx_strand_id
1 'polypeptide(L)'
;TQLFKFLCQVSRAGAHCTFVYDGPHRAERKRGKRVIHNEPLLYQHSRILVHAFKFNTHTAKGEAEAELAVMNQKGVIDAVLTTDSDVFALGALRILRIAS
;
A
#
# COMPACT_ATOMS: atom_id res chain seq x y z
N THR A 1 10.87 -1.76 -13.91
CA THR A 1 9.93 -2.06 -15.03
C THR A 1 8.58 -2.59 -14.57
N GLN A 2 8.47 -3.44 -13.52
CA GLN A 2 7.17 -3.98 -13.07
C GLN A 2 6.22 -2.93 -12.47
N LEU A 3 6.68 -2.10 -11.52
CA LEU A 3 5.86 -1.02 -10.94
C LEU A 3 5.31 -0.05 -11.99
N PHE A 4 6.15 0.39 -12.94
CA PHE A 4 5.72 1.27 -14.03
C PHE A 4 4.57 0.66 -14.85
N LYS A 5 4.69 -0.62 -15.24
CA LYS A 5 3.62 -1.33 -15.97
C LYS A 5 2.33 -1.40 -15.15
N PHE A 6 2.44 -1.67 -13.85
CA PHE A 6 1.30 -1.67 -12.95
C PHE A 6 0.63 -0.29 -12.87
N LEU A 7 1.40 0.79 -12.70
CA LEU A 7 0.86 2.16 -12.69
C LEU A 7 0.17 2.52 -14.01
N CYS A 8 0.72 2.12 -15.15
CA CYS A 8 0.06 2.26 -16.44
C CYS A 8 -1.29 1.53 -16.49
N GLN A 9 -1.37 0.30 -16.00
CA GLN A 9 -2.63 -0.45 -15.97
C GLN A 9 -3.67 0.22 -15.08
N VAL A 10 -3.29 0.59 -13.86
CA VAL A 10 -4.19 1.22 -12.90
C VAL A 10 -4.65 2.60 -13.37
N SER A 11 -3.79 3.37 -14.05
CA SER A 11 -4.16 4.68 -14.62
C SER A 11 -5.30 4.61 -15.64
N ARG A 12 -5.49 3.44 -16.27
CA ARG A 12 -6.58 3.22 -17.24
C ARG A 12 -7.91 2.85 -16.59
N ALA A 13 -7.92 2.55 -15.29
CA ALA A 13 -9.13 2.16 -14.56
C ALA A 13 -10.02 3.36 -14.18
N GLY A 14 -9.54 4.60 -14.33
CA GLY A 14 -10.29 5.80 -13.95
C GLY A 14 -10.48 5.95 -12.43
N ALA A 15 -9.67 5.28 -11.62
CA ALA A 15 -9.75 5.30 -10.17
C ALA A 15 -8.82 6.35 -9.56
N HIS A 16 -9.24 6.96 -8.44
CA HIS A 16 -8.35 7.75 -7.59
C HIS A 16 -7.53 6.79 -6.71
N CYS A 17 -6.23 6.74 -6.95
CA CYS A 17 -5.35 5.81 -6.23
C CYS A 17 -4.48 6.51 -5.19
N THR A 18 -4.46 5.94 -3.98
CA THR A 18 -3.57 6.31 -2.89
C THR A 18 -2.68 5.11 -2.54
N PHE A 19 -1.38 5.29 -2.61
CA PHE A 19 -0.39 4.28 -2.25
C PHE A 19 0.04 4.48 -0.80
N VAL A 20 -0.17 3.46 0.04
CA VAL A 20 0.15 3.51 1.48
C VAL A 20 1.47 2.79 1.73
N TYR A 21 2.40 3.48 2.38
CA TYR A 21 3.71 2.96 2.76
C TYR A 21 3.76 2.73 4.27
N ASP A 22 4.56 1.77 4.73
CA ASP A 22 4.75 1.55 6.17
C ASP A 22 5.37 2.77 6.85
N GLY A 23 4.96 2.97 8.09
CA GLY A 23 5.43 3.98 9.00
C GLY A 23 6.55 3.54 9.94
N PRO A 24 7.06 4.48 10.75
CA PRO A 24 8.17 4.23 11.67
C PRO A 24 7.80 3.28 12.82
N HIS A 25 6.52 3.18 13.18
CA HIS A 25 6.06 2.32 14.29
C HIS A 25 5.64 0.91 13.83
N ARG A 26 6.14 0.44 12.69
CA ARG A 26 5.96 -0.94 12.25
C ARG A 26 6.68 -1.93 13.18
N ALA A 27 6.21 -3.17 13.24
CA ALA A 27 6.72 -4.13 14.22
C ALA A 27 8.21 -4.46 13.97
N GLU A 28 9.01 -4.57 15.03
CA GLU A 28 10.44 -4.92 14.90
C GLU A 28 10.66 -6.34 14.36
N ARG A 29 9.66 -7.22 14.51
CA ARG A 29 9.67 -8.59 13.99
C ARG A 29 8.36 -8.86 13.25
N LYS A 30 8.45 -9.28 11.99
CA LYS A 30 7.31 -9.73 11.17
C LYS A 30 7.61 -11.14 10.64
N ARG A 31 6.69 -12.09 10.88
CA ARG A 31 6.81 -13.51 10.47
C ARG A 31 8.16 -14.16 10.86
N GLY A 32 8.62 -13.93 12.09
CA GLY A 32 9.88 -14.47 12.62
C GLY A 32 11.17 -13.78 12.13
N LYS A 33 11.09 -12.84 11.18
CA LYS A 33 12.22 -12.08 10.66
C LYS A 33 12.28 -10.68 11.28
N ARG A 34 13.49 -10.18 11.55
CA ARG A 34 13.70 -8.80 12.01
C ARG A 34 13.42 -7.85 10.86
N VAL A 35 12.63 -6.82 11.13
CA VAL A 35 12.31 -5.77 10.17
C VAL A 35 13.45 -4.76 10.14
N ILE A 36 13.90 -4.41 8.93
CA ILE A 36 14.88 -3.33 8.74
C ILE A 36 14.10 -2.03 8.77
N HIS A 37 14.35 -1.15 9.76
CA HIS A 37 13.57 0.09 9.92
C HIS A 37 13.97 1.21 8.95
N ASN A 38 15.12 1.11 8.29
CA ASN A 38 15.50 2.09 7.26
C ASN A 38 14.55 1.97 6.06
N GLU A 39 13.99 3.09 5.61
CA GLU A 39 13.21 3.14 4.38
C GLU A 39 14.14 2.77 3.20
N PRO A 40 13.82 1.71 2.43
CA PRO A 40 14.63 1.35 1.27
C PRO A 40 14.64 2.50 0.26
N LEU A 41 15.79 2.76 -0.39
CA LEU A 41 15.89 3.73 -1.50
C LEU A 41 14.81 3.49 -2.58
N LEU A 42 14.41 2.22 -2.76
CA LEU A 42 13.32 1.83 -3.64
C LEU A 42 11.99 2.52 -3.31
N TYR A 43 11.66 2.73 -2.04
CA TYR A 43 10.42 3.40 -1.64
C TYR A 43 10.46 4.87 -2.07
N GLN A 44 11.59 5.55 -1.86
CA GLN A 44 11.79 6.93 -2.32
C GLN A 44 11.59 7.05 -3.84
N HIS A 45 12.24 6.17 -4.63
CA HIS A 45 12.07 6.16 -6.08
C HIS A 45 10.63 5.81 -6.50
N SER A 46 9.97 4.89 -5.78
CA SER A 46 8.58 4.53 -6.08
C SER A 46 7.63 5.71 -5.87
N ARG A 47 7.83 6.53 -4.83
CA ARG A 47 7.00 7.72 -4.57
C ARG A 47 7.11 8.73 -5.71
N ILE A 48 8.34 8.99 -6.19
CA ILE A 48 8.58 9.87 -7.35
C ILE A 48 7.77 9.38 -8.55
N LEU A 49 7.81 8.06 -8.82
CA LEU A 49 7.08 7.48 -9.94
C LEU A 49 5.55 7.56 -9.74
N VAL A 50 5.04 7.23 -8.55
CA VAL A 50 3.61 7.33 -8.22
C VAL A 50 3.10 8.76 -8.39
N HIS A 51 3.87 9.76 -7.92
CA HIS A 51 3.54 11.18 -8.11
C HIS A 51 3.58 11.62 -9.57
N ALA A 52 4.48 11.06 -10.40
CA ALA A 52 4.52 11.35 -11.84
C ALA A 52 3.22 10.93 -12.53
N PHE A 53 2.56 9.85 -12.06
CA PHE A 53 1.24 9.41 -12.51
C PHE A 53 0.07 10.19 -11.86
N LYS A 54 0.35 11.24 -11.08
CA LYS A 54 -0.63 12.06 -10.35
C LYS A 54 -1.47 11.28 -9.33
N PHE A 55 -0.93 10.17 -8.83
CA PHE A 55 -1.52 9.44 -7.71
C PHE A 55 -1.03 9.99 -6.37
N ASN A 56 -1.80 9.70 -5.32
CA ASN A 56 -1.48 10.10 -3.97
C ASN A 56 -0.58 9.07 -3.28
N THR A 57 0.22 9.54 -2.33
CA THR A 57 0.98 8.68 -1.42
C THR A 57 0.63 9.03 0.01
N HIS A 58 0.53 8.03 0.88
CA HIS A 58 0.33 8.17 2.32
C HIS A 58 1.37 7.34 3.06
N THR A 59 1.85 7.82 4.19
CA THR A 59 2.72 7.03 5.07
C THR A 59 1.91 6.69 6.32
N ALA A 60 1.71 5.40 6.55
CA ALA A 60 1.02 4.90 7.73
C ALA A 60 1.78 5.29 9.00
N LYS A 61 1.14 5.17 10.17
CA LYS A 61 1.86 5.27 11.45
C LYS A 61 2.68 4.00 11.73
N GLY A 62 2.13 2.84 11.40
CA GLY A 62 2.72 1.50 11.58
C GLY A 62 2.71 0.70 10.28
N GLU A 63 2.02 -0.43 10.23
CA GLU A 63 1.91 -1.27 9.03
C GLU A 63 0.92 -0.67 8.01
N ALA A 64 1.29 -0.62 6.73
CA ALA A 64 0.43 -0.12 5.66
C ALA A 64 -0.88 -0.90 5.54
N GLU A 65 -0.83 -2.22 5.77
CA GLU A 65 -1.99 -3.13 5.73
C GLU A 65 -3.06 -2.75 6.76
N ALA A 66 -2.63 -2.40 7.98
CA ALA A 66 -3.53 -1.98 9.05
C ALA A 66 -4.14 -0.60 8.76
N GLU A 67 -3.34 0.32 8.24
CA GLU A 67 -3.82 1.64 7.82
C GLU A 67 -4.85 1.52 6.68
N LEU A 68 -4.58 0.69 5.67
CA LEU A 68 -5.52 0.41 4.57
C LEU A 68 -6.85 -0.18 5.08
N ALA A 69 -6.80 -1.12 6.02
CA ALA A 69 -8.00 -1.68 6.64
C ALA A 69 -8.85 -0.60 7.32
N VAL A 70 -8.21 0.26 8.13
CA VAL A 70 -8.88 1.38 8.82
C VAL A 70 -9.44 2.40 7.84
N MET A 71 -8.69 2.77 6.80
CA MET A 71 -9.16 3.67 5.75
C MET A 71 -10.39 3.11 5.02
N ASN A 72 -10.42 1.80 4.75
CA ASN A 72 -11.56 1.16 4.12
C ASN A 72 -12.79 1.08 5.02
N GLN A 73 -12.61 0.73 6.30
CA GLN A 73 -13.69 0.72 7.30
C GLN A 73 -14.31 2.11 7.50
N LYS A 74 -13.49 3.17 7.48
CA LYS A 74 -13.95 4.56 7.64
C LYS A 74 -14.51 5.17 6.35
N GLY A 75 -14.50 4.45 5.23
CA GLY A 75 -14.95 4.97 3.94
C GLY A 75 -14.04 6.02 3.32
N VAL A 76 -12.79 6.13 3.78
CA VAL A 76 -11.76 6.99 3.15
C VAL A 76 -11.36 6.43 1.78
N ILE A 77 -11.37 5.10 1.64
CA ILE A 77 -11.17 4.40 0.37
C ILE A 77 -12.26 3.35 0.16
N ASP A 78 -12.64 3.16 -1.09
CA ASP A 78 -13.67 2.19 -1.46
C ASP A 78 -13.18 0.75 -1.44
N ALA A 79 -11.94 0.50 -1.85
CA ALA A 79 -11.38 -0.84 -1.90
C ALA A 79 -9.88 -0.82 -1.62
N VAL A 80 -9.38 -1.93 -1.10
CA VAL A 80 -7.96 -2.19 -0.92
C VAL A 80 -7.47 -3.09 -2.05
N LEU A 81 -6.47 -2.65 -2.80
CA LEU A 81 -5.78 -3.47 -3.80
C LEU A 81 -4.46 -3.97 -3.22
N THR A 82 -4.31 -5.29 -3.05
CA THR A 82 -3.15 -5.88 -2.37
C THR A 82 -2.87 -7.31 -2.84
N THR A 83 -1.63 -7.77 -2.65
CA THR A 83 -1.26 -9.19 -2.76
C THR A 83 -1.38 -9.93 -1.42
N ASP A 84 -1.37 -9.19 -0.31
CA ASP A 84 -1.39 -9.73 1.04
C ASP A 84 -2.84 -9.94 1.54
N SER A 85 -3.10 -11.14 2.07
CA SER A 85 -4.40 -11.51 2.64
C SER A 85 -4.61 -10.99 4.07
N ASP A 86 -3.55 -10.57 4.76
CA ASP A 86 -3.60 -10.15 6.16
C ASP A 86 -4.51 -8.92 6.35
N VAL A 87 -4.69 -8.10 5.31
CA VAL A 87 -5.61 -6.95 5.31
C VAL A 87 -7.06 -7.35 5.60
N PHE A 88 -7.47 -8.57 5.22
CA PHE A 88 -8.79 -9.10 5.56
C PHE A 88 -8.93 -9.36 7.06
N ALA A 89 -7.93 -10.01 7.67
CA ALA A 89 -7.91 -10.27 9.10
C ALA A 89 -7.85 -8.98 9.95
N LEU A 90 -7.31 -7.90 9.37
CA LEU A 90 -7.30 -6.56 9.96
C LEU A 90 -8.65 -5.82 9.78
N GLY A 91 -9.62 -6.45 9.10
CA GLY A 91 -11.00 -6.00 8.99
C GLY A 91 -11.31 -5.14 7.77
N ALA A 92 -10.50 -5.18 6.71
CA ALA A 92 -10.89 -4.56 5.44
C ALA A 92 -12.13 -5.25 4.85
N LEU A 93 -13.06 -4.47 4.34
CA LEU A 93 -14.38 -4.93 3.88
C LEU A 93 -14.39 -5.26 2.39
N ARG A 94 -13.67 -4.47 1.58
CA ARG A 94 -13.62 -4.58 0.12
C ARG A 94 -12.18 -4.74 -0.33
N ILE A 95 -11.81 -5.93 -0.79
CA ILE A 95 -10.44 -6.28 -1.15
C ILE A 95 -10.39 -6.78 -2.59
N LEU A 96 -9.51 -6.20 -3.39
CA LEU A 96 -9.13 -6.65 -4.72
C LEU A 96 -7.75 -7.29 -4.61
N ARG A 97 -7.66 -8.59 -4.93
CA ARG A 97 -6.39 -9.31 -4.87
C ARG A 97 -5.68 -9.24 -6.20
N ILE A 98 -4.40 -8.83 -6.20
CA ILE A 98 -3.53 -8.99 -7.37
C ILE A 98 -3.00 -10.42 -7.36
N ALA A 99 -3.33 -11.20 -8.38
CA ALA A 99 -2.71 -12.50 -8.60
C ALA A 99 -1.26 -12.30 -9.05
N SER A 100 -0.32 -12.95 -8.37
CA SER A 100 1.11 -12.98 -8.69
C SER A 100 1.40 -13.90 -9.86
#